data_AF-D7B4N4-F1
#
_entry.id   AF-D7B4N4-F1
#
_cell.length_a   1.000
_cell.length_b   1.000
_cell.length_c   1.000
_cell.angle_alpha   90.00
_cell.angle_beta   90.00
_cell.angle_gamma   90.00
#
_symmetry.space_group_name_H-M   'P 1'
#
loop_
_entity.id
_entity.type
_entity.pdbx_description
1 polymer ?
#
loop_
_entity_poly.entity_id
_entity_poly.type
_entity_poly.pdbx_seq_one_letter_code
_entity_poly.pdbx_strand_id
1 'polypeptide(L)'
;MGQDQRTQGSAFERLAADHSGWTINREPRSASPSVWAATRGTEHLVAPTAADLLDRLEGQELARLQAEYGGRYSIRHSRTLWIATLRVDDGTEPTLMCDTWPEMETRMRTPGSWGQVPRTRRPR
;
A
#
# COMPACT_ATOMS: atom_id res chain seq x y z
N MET A 1 -31.57 12.80 -10.37
CA MET A 1 -30.43 11.84 -10.46
C MET A 1 -29.14 12.65 -10.33
N GLY A 2 -28.34 12.45 -9.27
CA GLY A 2 -27.14 13.28 -9.06
C GLY A 2 -26.33 12.98 -7.80
N GLN A 3 -26.32 11.72 -7.33
CA GLN A 3 -25.58 11.34 -6.11
C GLN A 3 -24.36 10.44 -6.37
N ASP A 4 -24.19 9.87 -7.57
CA ASP A 4 -23.03 9.02 -7.89
C ASP A 4 -21.70 9.78 -8.08
N GLN A 5 -21.73 11.05 -8.48
CA GLN A 5 -20.49 11.80 -8.78
C GLN A 5 -19.74 12.27 -7.51
N ARG A 6 -20.43 12.57 -6.41
CA ARG A 6 -19.77 13.06 -5.19
C ARG A 6 -19.05 11.95 -4.40
N THR A 7 -19.62 10.75 -4.38
CA THR A 7 -19.01 9.60 -3.71
C THR A 7 -17.81 9.08 -4.50
N GLN A 8 -17.86 9.15 -5.83
CA GLN A 8 -16.73 8.80 -6.70
C GLN A 8 -15.55 9.78 -6.57
N GLY A 9 -15.81 11.08 -6.39
CA GLY A 9 -14.77 12.08 -6.14
C GLY A 9 -13.96 11.78 -4.88
N SER A 10 -14.64 11.46 -3.77
CA SER A 10 -13.97 11.15 -2.50
C SER A 10 -13.18 9.83 -2.52
N ALA A 11 -13.66 8.82 -3.25
CA ALA A 11 -12.92 7.57 -3.43
C ALA A 11 -11.67 7.78 -4.29
N PHE A 12 -11.77 8.59 -5.35
CA PHE A 12 -10.66 8.97 -6.21
C PHE A 12 -9.61 9.82 -5.48
N GLU A 13 -10.03 10.79 -4.68
CA GLU A 13 -9.13 11.65 -3.93
C GLU A 13 -8.35 10.86 -2.86
N ARG A 14 -8.99 9.90 -2.19
CA ARG A 14 -8.29 8.96 -1.29
C ARG A 14 -7.32 8.07 -2.06
N LEU A 15 -7.76 7.48 -3.17
CA LEU A 15 -6.90 6.68 -4.05
C LEU A 15 -5.64 7.42 -4.49
N ALA A 16 -5.77 8.67 -4.93
CA ALA A 16 -4.64 9.49 -5.35
C ALA A 16 -3.74 9.89 -4.17
N ALA A 17 -4.31 10.15 -2.99
CA ALA A 17 -3.56 10.48 -1.79
C ALA A 17 -2.75 9.30 -1.24
N ASP A 18 -3.38 8.12 -1.16
CA ASP A 18 -2.80 6.92 -0.55
C ASP A 18 -1.83 6.19 -1.52
N HIS A 19 -1.93 6.46 -2.82
CA HIS A 19 -1.08 5.89 -3.87
C HIS A 19 -0.31 6.96 -4.67
N SER A 20 0.35 7.88 -3.97
CA SER A 20 1.08 9.02 -4.57
C SER A 20 2.16 8.66 -5.62
N GLY A 21 2.61 7.40 -5.66
CA GLY A 21 3.50 6.88 -6.70
C GLY A 21 2.83 6.55 -8.04
N TRP A 22 1.49 6.62 -8.11
CA TRP A 22 0.68 6.27 -9.27
C TRP A 22 -0.08 7.49 -9.80
N THR A 23 -0.08 7.67 -11.12
CA THR A 23 -0.92 8.67 -11.77
C THR A 23 -2.25 8.02 -12.12
N ILE A 24 -3.34 8.42 -11.46
CA ILE A 24 -4.67 7.82 -11.64
C ILE A 24 -5.57 8.77 -12.42
N ASN A 25 -6.19 8.30 -13.51
CA ASN A 25 -7.08 9.09 -14.36
C ASN A 25 -8.29 8.27 -14.84
N ARG A 26 -9.32 8.96 -15.33
CA ARG A 26 -10.36 8.33 -16.16
C ARG A 26 -10.02 8.48 -17.63
N GLU A 27 -9.91 7.35 -18.32
CA GLU A 27 -9.63 7.31 -19.75
C GLU A 27 -10.93 7.10 -20.54
N PRO A 28 -11.23 7.96 -21.54
CA PRO A 28 -12.34 7.72 -22.44
C PRO A 28 -12.03 6.55 -23.39
N ARG A 29 -12.99 5.62 -23.54
CA ARG A 29 -12.96 4.62 -24.61
C ARG A 29 -13.95 5.01 -25.70
N SER A 30 -13.50 5.07 -26.97
CA SER A 30 -14.32 5.51 -28.12
C SER A 30 -15.64 4.76 -28.33
N ALA A 31 -15.86 3.61 -27.68
CA ALA A 31 -17.09 2.82 -27.80
C ALA A 31 -17.54 2.17 -26.48
N SER A 32 -17.07 2.61 -25.32
CA SER A 32 -17.39 1.98 -24.03
C SER A 32 -17.37 3.01 -22.89
N PRO A 33 -18.06 2.75 -21.76
CA PRO A 33 -17.94 3.62 -20.59
C PRO A 33 -16.46 3.82 -20.22
N SER A 34 -16.14 5.05 -19.81
CA SER A 34 -14.79 5.43 -19.40
C SER A 34 -14.25 4.44 -18.38
N VAL A 35 -12.98 4.07 -18.53
CA VAL A 35 -12.29 3.17 -17.59
C VAL A 35 -11.45 3.99 -16.63
N TRP A 36 -11.16 3.40 -15.47
CA TRP A 36 -10.16 3.90 -14.55
C TRP A 36 -8.79 3.35 -14.96
N ALA A 37 -7.79 4.21 -14.99
CA ALA A 37 -6.41 3.84 -15.32
C ALA A 37 -5.45 4.38 -14.27
N ALA A 38 -4.41 3.62 -13.96
CA ALA A 38 -3.28 4.03 -13.14
C ALA A 38 -1.97 3.74 -13.88
N THR A 39 -1.07 4.71 -13.92
CA THR A 39 0.25 4.58 -14.55
C THR A 39 1.37 4.91 -13.59
N ARG A 40 2.46 4.14 -13.65
CA ARG A 40 3.72 4.38 -12.94
C ARG A 40 4.89 3.91 -13.80
N GLY A 41 5.65 4.85 -14.36
CA GLY A 41 6.73 4.51 -15.30
C GLY A 41 6.20 3.73 -16.51
N THR A 42 6.64 2.48 -16.67
CA THR A 42 6.18 1.56 -17.74
C THR A 42 4.97 0.71 -17.32
N GLU A 43 4.56 0.75 -16.06
CA GLU A 43 3.44 -0.01 -15.54
C GLU A 43 2.12 0.72 -15.85
N HIS A 44 1.14 -0.04 -16.34
CA HIS A 44 -0.18 0.47 -16.69
C HIS A 44 -1.26 -0.51 -16.24
N LEU A 45 -2.11 -0.05 -15.33
CA LEU A 45 -3.27 -0.78 -14.85
C LEU A 45 -4.54 -0.09 -15.32
N VAL A 46 -5.51 -0.88 -15.77
CA VAL A 46 -6.84 -0.39 -16.16
C VAL A 46 -7.91 -1.22 -15.45
N ALA A 47 -9.02 -0.61 -15.07
CA ALA A 47 -10.16 -1.32 -14.50
C ALA A 47 -11.49 -0.62 -14.80
N PRO A 48 -12.62 -1.36 -14.80
CA PRO A 48 -13.94 -0.76 -15.06
C PRO A 48 -14.40 0.19 -13.96
N THR A 49 -14.04 -0.09 -12.69
CA THR A 49 -14.42 0.72 -11.53
C THR A 49 -13.19 1.17 -10.74
N ALA A 50 -13.34 2.21 -9.92
CA ALA A 50 -12.27 2.68 -9.04
C ALA A 50 -11.88 1.63 -7.98
N ALA A 51 -12.84 0.85 -7.49
CA ALA A 51 -12.59 -0.24 -6.54
C ALA A 51 -11.78 -1.37 -7.19
N ASP A 52 -12.14 -1.77 -8.41
CA ASP A 52 -11.35 -2.78 -9.15
C ASP A 52 -9.93 -2.29 -9.46
N LEU A 53 -9.75 -0.98 -9.68
CA LEU A 53 -8.43 -0.39 -9.88
C LEU A 53 -7.62 -0.42 -8.58
N LEU A 54 -8.25 -0.11 -7.44
CA LEU A 54 -7.62 -0.20 -6.13
C LEU A 54 -7.10 -1.61 -5.85
N ASP A 55 -7.96 -2.63 -6.01
CA ASP A 55 -7.59 -4.03 -5.78
C ASP A 55 -6.39 -4.46 -6.65
N ARG A 56 -6.34 -3.99 -7.92
CA ARG A 56 -5.22 -4.24 -8.83
C ARG A 56 -3.94 -3.53 -8.38
N LEU A 57 -4.04 -2.27 -7.97
CA LEU A 57 -2.92 -1.47 -7.46
C LEU A 57 -2.31 -2.12 -6.22
N GLU A 58 -3.15 -2.43 -5.22
CA GLU A 58 -2.71 -3.07 -3.98
C GLU A 58 -2.14 -4.46 -4.24
N GLY A 59 -2.74 -5.24 -5.15
CA GLY A 59 -2.19 -6.53 -5.56
C GLY A 59 -0.80 -6.41 -6.19
N GLN A 60 -0.58 -5.40 -7.03
CA GLN A 60 0.72 -5.13 -7.64
C GLN A 60 1.77 -4.69 -6.61
N GLU A 61 1.42 -3.79 -5.69
CA GLU A 61 2.33 -3.36 -4.62
C GLU A 61 2.63 -4.50 -3.64
N LEU A 62 1.66 -5.35 -3.33
CA LEU A 62 1.89 -6.54 -2.51
C LEU A 62 2.91 -7.47 -3.18
N ALA A 63 2.73 -7.76 -4.46
CA ALA A 63 3.67 -8.58 -5.22
C ALA A 63 5.07 -7.97 -5.26
N ARG A 64 5.18 -6.65 -5.45
CA ARG A 64 6.47 -5.93 -5.41
C ARG A 64 7.15 -6.04 -4.04
N LEU A 65 6.43 -5.75 -2.96
CA LEU A 65 6.98 -5.83 -1.61
C LEU A 65 7.37 -7.25 -1.24
N GLN A 66 6.60 -8.26 -1.65
CA GLN A 66 6.96 -9.66 -1.47
C GLN A 66 8.23 -10.05 -2.25
N ALA A 67 8.42 -9.53 -3.46
CA ALA A 67 9.64 -9.77 -4.23
C ALA A 67 10.87 -9.11 -3.60
N GLU A 68 10.72 -7.88 -3.10
CA GLU A 68 11.83 -7.08 -2.55
C GLU A 68 12.19 -7.49 -1.11
N TYR A 69 11.20 -7.69 -0.25
CA TYR A 69 11.37 -7.88 1.19
C TYR A 69 10.97 -9.29 1.67
N GLY A 70 10.46 -10.16 0.79
CA GLY A 70 9.96 -11.50 1.16
C GLY A 70 11.00 -12.45 1.75
N GLY A 71 12.29 -12.19 1.52
CA GLY A 71 13.37 -12.91 2.19
C GLY A 71 13.42 -12.66 3.69
N ARG A 72 13.05 -11.45 4.14
CA ARG A 72 13.11 -11.01 5.55
C ARG A 72 11.73 -10.99 6.22
N TYR A 73 10.67 -10.71 5.46
CA TYR A 73 9.31 -10.58 5.97
C TYR A 73 8.33 -11.53 5.27
N SER A 74 7.32 -11.99 6.01
CA SER A 74 6.10 -12.55 5.46
C SER A 74 5.07 -11.44 5.34
N ILE A 75 4.71 -11.07 4.11
CA ILE A 75 3.92 -9.85 3.83
C ILE A 75 2.56 -10.26 3.29
N ARG A 76 1.51 -9.68 3.85
CA ARG A 76 0.12 -9.87 3.40
C ARG A 76 -0.64 -8.55 3.44
N HIS A 77 -1.61 -8.42 2.55
CA HIS A 77 -2.58 -7.34 2.57
C HIS A 77 -3.97 -7.93 2.86
N SER A 78 -4.69 -7.33 3.81
CA SER A 78 -6.13 -7.52 4.02
C SER A 78 -6.84 -6.25 3.55
N ARG A 79 -8.17 -6.28 3.36
CA ARG A 79 -8.98 -5.17 2.78
C ARG A 79 -8.62 -3.72 3.16
N THR A 80 -8.03 -3.48 4.33
CA THR A 80 -7.65 -2.14 4.81
C THR A 80 -6.31 -2.13 5.54
N LEU A 81 -5.57 -3.23 5.56
CA LEU A 81 -4.43 -3.36 6.47
C LEU A 81 -3.29 -4.15 5.84
N TRP A 82 -2.13 -3.52 5.81
CA TRP A 82 -0.86 -4.13 5.45
C TRP A 82 -0.24 -4.73 6.69
N ILE A 83 0.16 -6.01 6.61
CA ILE A 83 0.80 -6.74 7.70
C ILE A 83 2.08 -7.36 7.19
N ALA A 84 3.18 -7.11 7.90
CA ALA A 84 4.46 -7.75 7.63
C ALA A 84 5.03 -8.36 8.90
N THR A 85 5.23 -9.67 8.89
CA THR A 85 5.80 -10.41 10.02
C THR A 85 7.23 -10.75 9.72
N LEU A 86 8.14 -10.41 10.62
CA LEU A 86 9.55 -10.71 10.48
C LEU A 86 9.78 -12.22 10.53
N ARG A 87 10.59 -12.75 9.61
CA ARG A 87 10.93 -14.18 9.54
C ARG A 87 12.20 -14.54 10.30
N VAL A 88 12.98 -13.54 10.67
CA VAL A 88 14.33 -13.66 11.24
C VAL A 88 14.28 -13.13 12.67
N ASP A 89 14.78 -13.87 13.64
CA ASP A 89 14.88 -13.39 15.02
C ASP A 89 16.15 -12.57 15.20
N ASP A 90 16.10 -11.27 14.92
CA ASP A 90 17.24 -10.34 14.93
C ASP A 90 17.06 -9.15 15.91
N GLY A 91 16.04 -9.19 16.76
CA GLY A 91 15.70 -8.10 17.69
C GLY A 91 14.93 -6.92 17.08
N THR A 92 14.56 -7.00 15.80
CA THR A 92 13.65 -6.04 15.13
C THR A 92 12.19 -6.25 15.56
N GLU A 93 11.35 -5.23 15.38
CA GLU A 93 9.90 -5.36 15.53
C GLU A 93 9.33 -6.58 14.79
N PRO A 94 8.71 -7.54 15.50
CA PRO A 94 8.33 -8.82 14.90
C PRO A 94 7.15 -8.70 13.95
N THR A 95 6.32 -7.66 14.07
CA THR A 95 5.17 -7.44 13.20
C THR A 95 4.94 -5.95 12.97
N LEU A 96 5.00 -5.53 11.70
CA LEU A 96 4.62 -4.21 11.23
C LEU A 96 3.16 -4.25 10.78
N MET A 97 2.40 -3.22 11.13
CA MET A 97 1.03 -3.01 10.68
C MET A 97 0.84 -1.54 10.30
N CYS A 98 0.23 -1.29 9.14
CA CYS A 98 -0.07 0.05 8.66
C CYS A 98 -1.19 0.02 7.61
N ASP A 99 -1.76 1.19 7.35
CA ASP A 99 -2.94 1.32 6.51
C ASP A 99 -2.57 1.43 5.01
N THR A 100 -1.31 1.77 4.70
CA THR A 100 -0.87 2.05 3.33
C THR A 100 0.45 1.35 2.99
N TRP A 101 0.62 0.99 1.70
CA TRP A 101 1.85 0.37 1.22
C TRP A 101 3.10 1.27 1.30
N PRO A 102 3.05 2.62 1.11
CA PRO A 102 4.25 3.46 1.23
C PRO A 102 4.75 3.53 2.68
N GLU A 103 3.82 3.53 3.65
CA GLU A 103 4.18 3.45 5.06
C GLU A 103 4.81 2.08 5.36
N MET A 104 4.23 1.00 4.84
CA MET A 104 4.78 -0.35 5.01
C MET A 104 6.20 -0.45 4.48
N GLU A 105 6.44 0.01 3.25
CA GLU A 105 7.76 0.02 2.64
C GLU A 105 8.76 0.84 3.47
N THR A 106 8.34 2.03 3.93
CA THR A 106 9.17 2.88 4.78
C THR A 106 9.60 2.17 6.06
N ARG A 107 8.65 1.48 6.74
CA ARG A 107 8.93 0.72 7.96
C ARG A 107 9.75 -0.55 7.69
N MET A 108 9.59 -1.20 6.55
CA MET A 108 10.43 -2.35 6.16
C MET A 108 11.88 -1.96 5.85
N ARG A 109 12.08 -0.79 5.22
CA ARG A 109 13.39 -0.23 4.89
C ARG A 109 14.13 0.27 6.12
N THR A 110 13.40 0.90 7.04
CA THR A 110 13.93 1.41 8.30
C THR A 110 13.15 0.80 9.47
N PRO A 111 13.39 -0.49 9.77
CA PRO A 111 12.69 -1.14 10.85
C PRO A 111 13.04 -0.50 12.20
N GLY A 112 12.01 -0.25 13.01
CA GLY A 112 12.19 0.13 14.41
C GLY A 112 12.83 -1.02 15.19
N SER A 113 13.70 -0.68 16.14
CA SER A 113 14.23 -1.65 17.09
C SER A 113 13.20 -1.93 18.19
N TRP A 114 12.92 -3.20 18.47
CA TRP A 114 12.27 -3.56 19.72
C TRP A 114 13.31 -3.52 20.82
N GLY A 115 13.06 -2.72 21.87
CA GLY A 115 13.86 -2.78 23.09
C GLY A 115 15.27 -2.19 23.02
N GLN A 116 15.38 -0.89 22.73
CA GLN A 116 16.12 -0.05 23.68
C GLN A 116 15.11 0.65 24.60
N VAL A 117 14.53 -0.12 25.52
CA VAL A 117 14.42 0.45 26.86
C VAL A 117 15.85 0.81 27.27
N PRO A 118 16.16 2.07 27.60
CA PRO A 118 17.43 2.33 28.26
C PRO A 118 17.45 1.36 29.44
N ARG A 119 18.44 0.47 29.49
CA ARG A 119 18.80 -0.11 30.79
C ARG A 119 19.25 1.09 31.60
N THR A 120 18.30 1.74 32.29
CA THR A 120 18.61 2.69 33.35
C THR A 120 19.44 1.89 34.32
N ARG A 121 20.75 2.08 34.20
CA ARG A 121 21.77 1.49 35.05
C ARG A 121 21.38 1.97 36.44
N ARG A 122 20.75 1.12 37.25
CA ARG A 122 20.45 1.46 38.64
C ARG A 122 21.78 1.90 39.27
N PRO A 123 21.88 3.10 39.84
CA PRO A 123 23.03 3.43 40.66
C PRO A 123 23.05 2.45 41.84
N ARG A 124 24.23 1.88 42.09
CA ARG A 124 24.52 1.10 43.29
C ARG A 124 24.60 2.01 44.50
#